data_AF-A0A969MQT4-F1
#
_entry.id   AF-A0A969MQT4-F1
#
_cell.length_a   1.000
_cell.length_b   1.000
_cell.length_c   1.000
_cell.angle_alpha   90.00
_cell.angle_beta   90.00
_cell.angle_gamma   90.00
#
_symmetry.space_group_name_H-M   'P 1'
#
loop_
_entity.id
_entity.type
_entity.pdbx_description
1 polymer ?
#
loop_
_entity_poly.entity_id
_entity_poly.type
_entity_poly.pdbx_seq_one_letter_code
_entity_poly.pdbx_strand_id
1 'polypeptide(L)'
;MPNSTEVNVIARENQNLGTASLNLDDNANYQITLSPVNQNTQYNFAYIIDVSDSMSGEPLQAAKNAYISLTNSLIDSGIAEVSQFAVIPFGSDALLNAPLNAAQAISTIEGLSLNGFTNFNAALEKANQFFSTVPPGATNKVYFLSDGFSTTGGNFRNTAKALQSVADVQAYGFGAANIQQLRIVDSDQPTIVAEASELADEFVNSILSRDDISKINILLDGKIIQTIQPEELKESSAGLTFTGSIDGLNSGKDTQNKLSAEIVYTDKTPDTTVDLVVNSETDQNNNQENLGNPVPQTIQVVPKLDSELPVLSVADISIEDDNTGTNIIEFPTTFENNKPEYPKVAVIENDNVEQTPQIVPQNAVQNIIDGNLLNLESFTGNVAITFAVDREALFDNTVGFYKIEDAQGTITDPITGNKLKPSDGKAYAELALKLHQPELELTVDNLSSTIIQDTLLGGYLYAPFMIADGNLDTLKGDFSQVYFSFAQANSDGVEHIRSLGNNSLGFEDLWKGGDNDFNDMVIRTEITMV
;
A
#
# COMPACT_ATOMS: atom_id res chain seq x y z
N MET A 1 -18.17 -19.00 30.38
CA MET A 1 -18.42 -17.88 29.44
C MET A 1 -17.23 -17.73 28.51
N PRO A 2 -17.39 -17.92 27.19
CA PRO A 2 -16.37 -17.54 26.23
C PRO A 2 -16.76 -16.23 25.54
N ASN A 3 -15.88 -15.23 25.66
CA ASN A 3 -15.86 -14.07 24.80
C ASN A 3 -15.77 -14.55 23.35
N SER A 4 -16.81 -14.28 22.56
CA SER A 4 -16.70 -14.27 21.12
C SER A 4 -15.90 -13.02 20.74
N THR A 5 -14.67 -13.25 20.30
CA THR A 5 -13.90 -12.34 19.47
C THR A 5 -14.80 -11.86 18.34
N GLU A 6 -15.14 -10.56 18.33
CA GLU A 6 -15.70 -9.91 17.15
C GLU A 6 -14.67 -10.02 16.03
N VAL A 7 -14.93 -10.95 15.11
CA VAL A 7 -14.32 -10.92 13.80
C VAL A 7 -14.98 -9.74 13.09
N ASN A 8 -14.29 -8.60 13.06
CA ASN A 8 -14.62 -7.52 12.14
C ASN A 8 -14.49 -8.06 10.72
N VAL A 9 -15.60 -8.52 10.16
CA VAL A 9 -15.77 -8.63 8.72
C VAL A 9 -15.79 -7.19 8.23
N ILE A 10 -14.65 -6.72 7.71
CA ILE A 10 -14.57 -5.49 6.93
C ILE A 10 -15.39 -5.74 5.66
N ALA A 11 -16.70 -5.52 5.74
CA ALA A 11 -17.50 -5.27 4.57
C ALA A 11 -16.94 -3.97 3.98
N ARG A 12 -16.46 -4.04 2.74
CA ARG A 12 -16.13 -2.86 1.93
C ARG A 12 -17.45 -2.09 1.74
N GLU A 13 -17.75 -1.18 2.65
CA GLU A 13 -18.91 -0.30 2.57
C GLU A 13 -18.70 0.68 1.40
N ASN A 14 -19.61 0.64 0.42
CA ASN A 14 -19.96 1.70 -0.52
C ASN A 14 -18.85 2.71 -0.86
N GLN A 15 -17.99 2.35 -1.83
CA GLN A 15 -17.25 3.31 -2.64
C GLN A 15 -18.27 4.24 -3.30
N ASN A 16 -18.43 5.45 -2.76
CA ASN A 16 -19.31 6.45 -3.34
C ASN A 16 -18.62 6.95 -4.61
N LEU A 17 -19.00 6.40 -5.77
CA LEU A 17 -18.40 6.72 -7.08
C LEU A 17 -18.76 8.17 -7.51
N GLY A 18 -18.16 9.17 -6.86
CA GLY A 18 -18.24 10.58 -7.22
C GLY A 18 -19.54 11.31 -6.81
N THR A 19 -19.38 12.52 -6.29
CA THR A 19 -20.38 13.59 -6.27
C THR A 19 -20.35 14.37 -7.59
N ALA A 20 -21.51 14.75 -8.11
CA ALA A 20 -21.60 15.60 -9.30
C ALA A 20 -22.17 16.97 -8.95
N SER A 21 -21.62 18.02 -9.55
CA SER A 21 -22.15 19.39 -9.42
C SER A 21 -22.43 20.00 -10.79
N LEU A 22 -23.50 20.79 -10.88
CA LEU A 22 -23.94 21.49 -12.09
C LEU A 22 -24.06 22.98 -11.79
N ASN A 23 -23.34 23.83 -12.54
CA ASN A 23 -23.38 25.29 -12.41
C ASN A 23 -23.79 25.94 -13.75
N LEU A 24 -24.44 27.11 -13.70
CA LEU A 24 -24.80 27.93 -14.86
C LEU A 24 -24.11 29.30 -14.80
N ASP A 25 -23.70 29.82 -15.97
CA ASP A 25 -23.15 31.17 -16.11
C ASP A 25 -23.95 32.06 -17.09
N ASP A 26 -23.50 33.31 -17.24
CA ASP A 26 -24.16 34.48 -17.86
C ASP A 26 -24.83 34.25 -19.23
N ASN A 27 -24.52 33.14 -19.92
CA ASN A 27 -24.99 32.86 -21.28
C ASN A 27 -25.62 31.47 -21.48
N ALA A 28 -26.15 30.84 -20.42
CA ALA A 28 -26.71 29.48 -20.46
C ALA A 28 -25.68 28.38 -20.75
N ASN A 29 -24.40 28.64 -20.46
CA ASN A 29 -23.41 27.57 -20.39
C ASN A 29 -23.50 26.86 -19.04
N TYR A 30 -23.17 25.59 -19.06
CA TYR A 30 -23.10 24.78 -17.86
C TYR A 30 -21.75 24.08 -17.74
N GLN A 31 -21.33 23.87 -16.49
CA GLN A 31 -20.21 23.01 -16.17
C GLN A 31 -20.70 21.86 -15.30
N ILE A 32 -20.26 20.65 -15.66
CA ILE A 32 -20.38 19.46 -14.84
C ILE A 32 -19.00 19.10 -14.32
N THR A 33 -18.95 18.83 -13.03
CA THR A 33 -17.79 18.25 -12.39
C THR A 33 -18.25 17.00 -11.69
N LEU A 34 -17.76 15.84 -12.17
CA LEU A 34 -17.80 14.59 -11.45
C LEU A 34 -16.58 14.54 -10.58
N SER A 35 -16.77 14.54 -9.28
CA SER A 35 -15.69 14.61 -8.33
C SER A 35 -15.91 13.61 -7.23
N PRO A 36 -14.90 12.87 -6.78
CA PRO A 36 -14.99 12.23 -5.46
C PRO A 36 -15.03 13.29 -4.33
N VAL A 37 -14.87 14.57 -4.67
CA VAL A 37 -14.74 15.71 -3.76
C VAL A 37 -16.02 16.56 -3.71
N ASN A 38 -16.64 16.62 -2.54
CA ASN A 38 -17.68 17.61 -2.21
C ASN A 38 -16.99 18.92 -1.74
N GLN A 39 -17.40 20.08 -2.26
CA GLN A 39 -16.81 21.39 -1.90
C GLN A 39 -17.07 21.82 -0.44
N ASN A 40 -18.00 21.16 0.26
CA ASN A 40 -18.19 21.35 1.71
C ASN A 40 -17.37 20.38 2.57
N THR A 41 -16.62 19.47 1.95
CA THR A 41 -15.71 18.57 2.66
C THR A 41 -14.38 19.26 2.88
N GLN A 42 -13.96 19.39 4.13
CA GLN A 42 -12.61 19.85 4.47
C GLN A 42 -11.59 18.82 3.97
N TYR A 43 -10.52 19.26 3.31
CA TYR A 43 -9.41 18.38 2.89
C TYR A 43 -8.18 18.59 3.75
N ASN A 44 -7.45 17.51 3.97
CA ASN A 44 -6.11 17.56 4.54
C ASN A 44 -5.14 16.89 3.56
N PHE A 45 -4.24 17.68 3.00
CA PHE A 45 -3.23 17.21 2.05
C PHE A 45 -1.88 17.06 2.75
N ALA A 46 -1.24 15.91 2.57
CA ALA A 46 0.16 15.72 2.94
C ALA A 46 1.01 15.49 1.69
N TYR A 47 1.92 16.41 1.43
CA TYR A 47 2.91 16.30 0.36
C TYR A 47 4.20 15.74 0.95
N ILE A 48 4.52 14.49 0.61
CA ILE A 48 5.71 13.80 1.08
C ILE A 48 6.73 13.80 -0.07
N ILE A 49 7.79 14.60 0.08
CA ILE A 49 8.67 14.99 -1.03
C ILE A 49 10.09 14.52 -0.76
N ASP A 50 10.61 13.65 -1.61
CA ASP A 50 12.01 13.24 -1.56
C ASP A 50 12.93 14.44 -1.84
N VAL A 51 13.88 14.64 -0.94
CA VAL A 51 14.94 15.64 -1.05
C VAL A 51 16.30 15.00 -0.86
N SER A 52 16.45 13.69 -1.07
CA SER A 52 17.74 13.01 -1.05
C SER A 52 18.71 13.57 -2.09
N ASP A 53 20.00 13.27 -1.95
CA ASP A 53 21.06 13.83 -2.80
C ASP A 53 20.90 13.44 -4.29
N SER A 54 20.21 12.33 -4.61
CA SER A 54 19.86 11.93 -5.99
C SER A 54 18.92 12.93 -6.66
N MET A 55 18.12 13.64 -5.88
CA MET A 55 17.22 14.68 -6.37
C MET A 55 17.94 15.97 -6.82
N SER A 56 19.27 16.05 -6.72
CA SER A 56 20.01 17.27 -7.05
C SER A 56 19.80 17.77 -8.49
N GLY A 57 19.64 19.09 -8.66
CA GLY A 57 19.47 19.72 -9.97
C GLY A 57 18.02 19.68 -10.47
N GLU A 58 17.83 19.22 -11.71
CA GLU A 58 16.52 19.18 -12.38
C GLU A 58 15.46 18.33 -11.65
N PRO A 59 15.76 17.13 -11.09
CA PRO A 59 14.78 16.32 -10.37
C PRO A 59 14.04 17.05 -9.24
N LEU A 60 14.76 17.68 -8.31
CA LEU A 60 14.15 18.44 -7.21
C LEU A 60 13.40 19.67 -7.74
N GLN A 61 13.91 20.35 -8.78
CA GLN A 61 13.22 21.49 -9.34
C GLN A 61 11.90 21.09 -10.02
N ALA A 62 11.88 19.95 -10.73
CA ALA A 62 10.69 19.41 -11.35
C ALA A 62 9.67 18.94 -10.30
N ALA A 63 10.13 18.25 -9.24
CA ALA A 63 9.28 17.89 -8.09
C ALA A 63 8.63 19.13 -7.47
N LYS A 64 9.41 20.19 -7.19
CA LYS A 64 8.88 21.47 -6.68
C LYS A 64 7.81 22.04 -7.60
N ASN A 65 8.09 22.09 -8.90
CA ASN A 65 7.15 22.62 -9.89
C ASN A 65 5.85 21.79 -9.94
N ALA A 66 5.93 20.45 -9.86
CA ALA A 66 4.76 19.57 -9.88
C ALA A 66 3.86 19.80 -8.67
N TYR A 67 4.41 19.84 -7.45
CA TYR A 67 3.63 20.12 -6.24
C TYR A 67 3.05 21.56 -6.21
N ILE A 68 3.79 22.54 -6.74
CA ILE A 68 3.29 23.92 -6.87
C ILE A 68 2.13 23.98 -7.88
N SER A 69 2.26 23.30 -9.03
CA SER A 69 1.19 23.22 -10.04
C SER A 69 -0.06 22.51 -9.49
N LEU A 70 0.10 21.41 -8.77
CA LEU A 70 -0.99 20.74 -8.05
C LEU A 70 -1.68 21.71 -7.09
N THR A 71 -0.89 22.42 -6.26
CA THR A 71 -1.44 23.37 -5.29
C THR A 71 -2.17 24.52 -5.95
N ASN A 72 -1.65 25.07 -7.05
CA ASN A 72 -2.35 26.10 -7.84
C ASN A 72 -3.65 25.57 -8.45
N SER A 73 -3.68 24.34 -8.94
CA SER A 73 -4.91 23.70 -9.42
C SER A 73 -5.96 23.54 -8.32
N LEU A 74 -5.54 23.23 -7.09
CA LEU A 74 -6.42 23.21 -5.92
C LEU A 74 -6.92 24.61 -5.52
N ILE A 75 -6.12 25.66 -5.75
CA ILE A 75 -6.55 27.06 -5.56
C ILE A 75 -7.60 27.43 -6.61
N ASP A 76 -7.33 27.18 -7.88
CA ASP A 76 -8.21 27.54 -8.99
C ASP A 76 -9.58 26.84 -8.91
N SER A 77 -9.62 25.63 -8.34
CA SER A 77 -10.85 24.88 -8.10
C SER A 77 -11.59 25.26 -6.81
N GLY A 78 -11.03 26.15 -5.98
CA GLY A 78 -11.59 26.56 -4.68
C GLY A 78 -11.40 25.53 -3.56
N ILE A 79 -10.85 24.35 -3.85
CA ILE A 79 -10.60 23.29 -2.85
C ILE A 79 -9.62 23.79 -1.78
N ALA A 80 -8.59 24.52 -2.19
CA ALA A 80 -7.55 25.03 -1.28
C ALA A 80 -8.08 25.95 -0.16
N GLU A 81 -9.22 26.64 -0.36
CA GLU A 81 -9.77 27.58 0.61
C GLU A 81 -10.27 26.90 1.88
N VAL A 82 -10.72 25.66 1.76
CA VAL A 82 -11.24 24.83 2.85
C VAL A 82 -10.28 23.70 3.22
N SER A 83 -9.03 23.77 2.75
CA SER A 83 -8.02 22.72 2.92
C SER A 83 -6.91 23.09 3.90
N GLN A 84 -6.34 22.09 4.55
CA GLN A 84 -5.07 22.19 5.28
C GLN A 84 -3.99 21.39 4.56
N PHE A 85 -2.76 21.90 4.61
CA PHE A 85 -1.61 21.28 3.96
C PHE A 85 -0.52 20.96 4.97
N ALA A 86 0.17 19.85 4.72
CA ALA A 86 1.43 19.48 5.32
C ALA A 86 2.47 19.28 4.20
N VAL A 87 3.65 19.88 4.35
CA VAL A 87 4.79 19.64 3.45
C VAL A 87 5.87 18.91 4.25
N ILE A 88 6.16 17.68 3.82
CA ILE A 88 7.03 16.73 4.52
C ILE A 88 8.21 16.40 3.60
N PRO A 89 9.25 17.24 3.56
CA PRO A 89 10.48 16.86 2.88
C PRO A 89 11.17 15.74 3.66
N PHE A 90 11.62 14.73 2.95
CA PHE A 90 12.37 13.63 3.54
C PHE A 90 13.66 13.32 2.76
N GLY A 91 14.69 13.00 3.52
CA GLY A 91 15.96 12.50 3.01
C GLY A 91 16.51 11.52 4.05
N SER A 92 17.62 11.85 4.70
CA SER A 92 18.14 11.05 5.82
C SER A 92 17.16 11.01 7.00
N ASP A 93 16.47 12.13 7.21
CA ASP A 93 15.38 12.35 8.16
C ASP A 93 14.20 13.04 7.46
N ALA A 94 13.06 13.16 8.14
CA ALA A 94 11.89 13.90 7.63
C ALA A 94 11.46 15.03 8.58
N LEU A 95 11.01 16.15 8.00
CA LEU A 95 10.51 17.31 8.73
C LEU A 95 9.01 17.50 8.46
N LEU A 96 8.19 17.73 9.49
CA LEU A 96 6.77 18.06 9.32
C LEU A 96 6.58 19.59 9.33
N ASN A 97 6.19 20.16 8.18
CA ASN A 97 5.75 21.56 8.09
C ASN A 97 4.22 21.60 7.97
N ALA A 98 3.54 21.76 9.11
CA ALA A 98 2.07 21.80 9.19
C ALA A 98 1.61 22.50 10.49
N PRO A 99 0.37 22.98 10.56
CA PRO A 99 -0.58 23.13 9.44
C PRO A 99 -0.23 24.33 8.56
N LEU A 100 -0.45 24.22 7.25
CA LEU A 100 -0.21 25.27 6.27
C LEU A 100 -1.49 25.56 5.47
N ASN A 101 -1.66 26.81 5.03
CA ASN A 101 -2.53 27.12 3.89
C ASN A 101 -1.78 26.93 2.56
N ALA A 102 -2.48 27.03 1.43
CA ALA A 102 -1.90 26.79 0.11
C ALA A 102 -0.71 27.71 -0.22
N ALA A 103 -0.79 29.01 0.10
CA ALA A 103 0.32 29.94 -0.13
C ALA A 103 1.56 29.61 0.70
N GLN A 104 1.36 29.17 1.96
CA GLN A 104 2.45 28.71 2.83
C GLN A 104 3.03 27.38 2.37
N ALA A 105 2.20 26.46 1.85
CA ALA A 105 2.66 25.21 1.25
C ALA A 105 3.57 25.49 0.04
N ILE A 106 3.16 26.36 -0.88
CA ILE A 106 3.98 26.80 -2.03
C ILE A 106 5.32 27.36 -1.56
N SER A 107 5.30 28.32 -0.62
CA SER A 107 6.55 28.92 -0.10
C SER A 107 7.46 27.89 0.58
N THR A 108 6.90 26.89 1.25
CA THR A 108 7.66 25.79 1.87
C THR A 108 8.29 24.90 0.80
N ILE A 109 7.56 24.56 -0.27
CA ILE A 109 8.05 23.78 -1.41
C ILE A 109 9.19 24.51 -2.13
N GLU A 110 9.05 25.82 -2.38
CA GLU A 110 10.10 26.63 -2.99
C GLU A 110 11.41 26.58 -2.19
N GLY A 111 11.30 26.56 -0.85
CA GLY A 111 12.41 26.54 0.10
C GLY A 111 13.09 25.18 0.31
N LEU A 112 12.61 24.09 -0.31
CA LEU A 112 13.20 22.76 -0.06
C LEU A 112 14.66 22.69 -0.51
N SER A 113 15.47 21.96 0.26
CA SER A 113 16.89 21.74 0.02
C SER A 113 17.23 20.25 0.19
N LEU A 114 18.31 19.82 -0.45
CA LEU A 114 18.76 18.42 -0.38
C LEU A 114 19.12 17.99 1.05
N ASN A 115 18.97 16.70 1.34
CA ASN A 115 19.16 16.10 2.64
C ASN A 115 19.64 14.63 2.57
N GLY A 116 20.80 14.34 1.97
CA GLY A 116 21.51 13.08 2.17
C GLY A 116 20.78 11.86 1.61
N PHE A 117 20.54 10.84 2.45
CA PHE A 117 19.96 9.55 2.07
C PHE A 117 18.44 9.61 1.86
N THR A 118 17.79 8.46 1.77
CA THR A 118 16.36 8.32 1.48
C THR A 118 15.70 7.47 2.58
N ASN A 119 14.81 8.06 3.38
CA ASN A 119 14.19 7.44 4.55
C ASN A 119 12.66 7.49 4.45
N PHE A 120 12.04 6.44 3.90
CA PHE A 120 10.59 6.39 3.73
C PHE A 120 9.88 6.32 5.09
N ASN A 121 10.42 5.58 6.05
CA ASN A 121 9.76 5.41 7.35
C ASN A 121 9.59 6.74 8.07
N ALA A 122 10.66 7.56 8.15
CA ALA A 122 10.59 8.86 8.80
C ALA A 122 9.54 9.76 8.15
N ALA A 123 9.43 9.73 6.83
CA ALA A 123 8.45 10.52 6.07
C ALA A 123 7.01 10.12 6.42
N LEU A 124 6.75 8.81 6.42
CA LEU A 124 5.44 8.24 6.72
C LEU A 124 5.05 8.45 8.20
N GLU A 125 6.01 8.42 9.13
CA GLU A 125 5.78 8.76 10.54
C GLU A 125 5.31 10.21 10.69
N LYS A 126 5.93 11.16 9.97
CA LYS A 126 5.51 12.57 9.98
C LYS A 126 4.13 12.76 9.36
N ALA A 127 3.77 11.99 8.35
CA ALA A 127 2.44 12.02 7.76
C ALA A 127 1.38 11.49 8.72
N ASN A 128 1.61 10.34 9.36
CA ASN A 128 0.74 9.82 10.43
C ASN A 128 0.60 10.81 11.59
N GLN A 129 1.69 11.47 11.98
CA GLN A 129 1.66 12.53 12.99
C GLN A 129 0.72 13.66 12.56
N PHE A 130 0.78 14.13 11.32
CA PHE A 130 -0.13 15.15 10.82
C PHE A 130 -1.59 14.71 10.90
N PHE A 131 -1.95 13.53 10.36
CA PHE A 131 -3.34 13.08 10.34
C PHE A 131 -3.90 12.73 11.72
N SER A 132 -3.05 12.47 12.71
CA SER A 132 -3.50 12.35 14.11
C SER A 132 -3.96 13.68 14.73
N THR A 133 -3.61 14.81 14.12
CA THR A 133 -3.91 16.16 14.63
C THR A 133 -5.05 16.87 13.89
N VAL A 134 -5.45 16.37 12.72
CA VAL A 134 -6.52 16.99 11.92
C VAL A 134 -7.90 16.52 12.41
N PRO A 135 -8.96 17.35 12.30
CA PRO A 135 -10.30 16.96 12.76
C PRO A 135 -10.87 15.75 12.01
N PRO A 136 -11.63 14.86 12.69
CA PRO A 136 -12.29 13.73 12.05
C PRO A 136 -13.41 14.22 11.10
N GLY A 137 -13.63 13.50 10.00
CA GLY A 137 -14.67 13.80 9.00
C GLY A 137 -14.20 14.62 7.79
N ALA A 138 -12.92 15.01 7.76
CA ALA A 138 -12.26 15.58 6.59
C ALA A 138 -11.72 14.46 5.67
N THR A 139 -11.60 14.74 4.37
CA THR A 139 -10.97 13.83 3.42
C THR A 139 -9.46 14.02 3.45
N ASN A 140 -8.73 12.94 3.74
CA ASN A 140 -7.28 12.95 3.86
C ASN A 140 -6.64 12.41 2.58
N LYS A 141 -5.68 13.16 2.02
CA LYS A 141 -4.96 12.82 0.79
C LYS A 141 -3.45 12.93 1.00
N VAL A 142 -2.71 11.95 0.50
CA VAL A 142 -1.25 11.92 0.53
C VAL A 142 -0.72 11.82 -0.88
N TYR A 143 0.23 12.69 -1.21
CA TYR A 143 1.01 12.61 -2.44
C TYR A 143 2.47 12.33 -2.08
N PHE A 144 2.91 11.10 -2.31
CA PHE A 144 4.27 10.64 -2.02
C PHE A 144 5.10 10.62 -3.30
N LEU A 145 6.29 11.23 -3.29
CA LEU A 145 7.21 11.24 -4.44
C LEU A 145 8.60 10.78 -4.02
N SER A 146 9.22 9.89 -4.78
CA SER A 146 10.64 9.53 -4.66
C SER A 146 11.29 9.23 -6.01
N ASP A 147 12.59 9.49 -6.16
CA ASP A 147 13.39 9.11 -7.33
C ASP A 147 14.23 7.83 -7.11
N GLY A 148 14.08 7.19 -5.96
CA GLY A 148 14.99 6.14 -5.51
C GLY A 148 14.37 5.12 -4.56
N PHE A 149 15.26 4.42 -3.85
CA PHE A 149 14.94 3.38 -2.89
C PHE A 149 15.08 3.96 -1.48
N SER A 150 14.29 3.49 -0.52
CA SER A 150 14.59 3.74 0.89
C SER A 150 15.91 3.07 1.23
N THR A 151 16.91 3.87 1.63
CA THR A 151 18.29 3.45 1.94
C THR A 151 18.60 3.48 3.43
N THR A 152 17.72 4.09 4.24
CA THR A 152 17.82 4.12 5.70
C THR A 152 16.42 4.15 6.32
N GLY A 153 16.35 4.04 7.66
CA GLY A 153 15.09 4.11 8.42
C GLY A 153 14.35 2.79 8.60
N GLY A 154 14.89 1.67 8.09
CA GLY A 154 14.34 0.33 8.29
C GLY A 154 13.00 0.09 7.60
N ASN A 155 12.23 -0.88 8.11
CA ASN A 155 10.92 -1.24 7.57
C ASN A 155 9.88 -0.13 7.85
N PHE A 156 9.12 0.22 6.82
CA PHE A 156 8.08 1.25 6.87
C PHE A 156 6.68 0.72 6.54
N ARG A 157 6.48 -0.60 6.39
CA ARG A 157 5.22 -1.25 6.01
C ARG A 157 4.11 -0.99 7.01
N ASN A 158 4.39 -1.08 8.32
CA ASN A 158 3.38 -0.79 9.34
C ASN A 158 3.01 0.70 9.37
N THR A 159 4.01 1.57 9.20
CA THR A 159 3.81 3.02 9.11
C THR A 159 3.01 3.40 7.86
N ALA A 160 3.27 2.75 6.73
CA ALA A 160 2.52 2.90 5.49
C ALA A 160 1.08 2.39 5.62
N LYS A 161 0.86 1.19 6.18
CA LYS A 161 -0.48 0.66 6.45
C LYS A 161 -1.27 1.56 7.40
N ALA A 162 -0.63 2.10 8.43
CA ALA A 162 -1.26 3.06 9.33
C ALA A 162 -1.70 4.31 8.57
N LEU A 163 -0.86 4.82 7.67
CA LEU A 163 -1.17 5.99 6.85
C LEU A 163 -2.33 5.71 5.88
N GLN A 164 -2.29 4.57 5.19
CA GLN A 164 -3.35 4.11 4.27
C GLN A 164 -4.70 3.92 4.98
N SER A 165 -4.70 3.59 6.27
CA SER A 165 -5.95 3.44 7.04
C SER A 165 -6.65 4.77 7.34
N VAL A 166 -5.93 5.89 7.24
CA VAL A 166 -6.43 7.23 7.59
C VAL A 166 -6.42 8.21 6.43
N ALA A 167 -5.77 7.90 5.32
CA ALA A 167 -5.65 8.74 4.14
C ALA A 167 -5.60 7.91 2.87
N ASP A 168 -6.10 8.48 1.78
CA ASP A 168 -5.86 7.94 0.44
C ASP A 168 -4.46 8.39 -0.03
N VAL A 169 -3.61 7.41 -0.36
CA VAL A 169 -2.19 7.61 -0.63
C VAL A 169 -1.90 7.31 -2.08
N GLN A 170 -1.40 8.31 -2.79
CA GLN A 170 -0.91 8.19 -4.15
C GLN A 170 0.60 8.32 -4.17
N ALA A 171 1.29 7.29 -4.63
CA ALA A 171 2.75 7.29 -4.71
C ALA A 171 3.24 7.37 -6.15
N TYR A 172 4.21 8.25 -6.36
CA TYR A 172 4.80 8.56 -7.65
C TYR A 172 6.30 8.31 -7.60
N GLY A 173 6.82 7.73 -8.67
CA GLY A 173 8.24 7.49 -8.84
C GLY A 173 8.73 7.93 -10.21
N PHE A 174 10.01 8.25 -10.28
CA PHE A 174 10.72 8.47 -11.55
C PHE A 174 12.19 8.07 -11.39
N GLY A 175 12.93 8.02 -12.49
CA GLY A 175 14.36 7.69 -12.43
C GLY A 175 14.61 6.29 -11.85
N ALA A 176 15.29 6.22 -10.71
CA ALA A 176 15.66 4.96 -10.05
C ALA A 176 14.63 4.50 -9.00
N ALA A 177 13.43 5.06 -8.99
CA ALA A 177 12.40 4.73 -8.00
C ALA A 177 12.04 3.24 -8.00
N ASN A 178 11.89 2.68 -6.80
CA ASN A 178 11.52 1.28 -6.63
C ASN A 178 10.00 1.09 -6.57
N ILE A 179 9.43 0.52 -7.63
CA ILE A 179 7.99 0.26 -7.71
C ILE A 179 7.46 -0.63 -6.57
N GLN A 180 8.24 -1.59 -6.07
CA GLN A 180 7.81 -2.48 -4.99
C GLN A 180 7.74 -1.74 -3.65
N GLN A 181 8.71 -0.88 -3.36
CA GLN A 181 8.67 -0.02 -2.17
C GLN A 181 7.55 1.01 -2.26
N LEU A 182 7.31 1.59 -3.45
CA LEU A 182 6.17 2.48 -3.66
C LEU A 182 4.83 1.76 -3.50
N ARG A 183 4.73 0.46 -3.88
CA ARG A 183 3.53 -0.36 -3.63
C ARG A 183 3.26 -0.63 -2.14
N ILE A 184 4.28 -0.52 -1.30
CA ILE A 184 4.10 -0.58 0.15
C ILE A 184 3.46 0.73 0.64
N VAL A 185 3.83 1.86 0.04
CA VAL A 185 3.33 3.20 0.37
C VAL A 185 1.91 3.43 -0.17
N ASP A 186 1.65 3.00 -1.41
CA ASP A 186 0.38 3.10 -2.14
C ASP A 186 -0.04 1.69 -2.59
N SER A 187 -1.09 1.14 -1.98
CA SER A 187 -1.53 -0.23 -2.22
C SER A 187 -2.38 -0.41 -3.47
N ASP A 188 -2.87 0.68 -4.09
CA ASP A 188 -3.88 0.62 -5.13
C ASP A 188 -3.27 0.67 -6.54
N GLN A 189 -2.28 1.55 -6.78
CA GLN A 189 -1.31 1.46 -7.90
C GLN A 189 -0.38 2.69 -7.94
N PRO A 190 0.90 2.57 -7.57
CA PRO A 190 1.84 3.68 -7.72
C PRO A 190 2.18 3.94 -9.19
N THR A 191 2.35 5.21 -9.54
CA THR A 191 2.66 5.65 -10.91
C THR A 191 4.16 5.87 -11.08
N ILE A 192 4.75 5.32 -12.14
CA ILE A 192 6.12 5.62 -12.55
C ILE A 192 6.10 6.44 -13.82
N VAL A 193 6.69 7.63 -13.78
CA VAL A 193 6.93 8.46 -14.96
C VAL A 193 8.34 8.28 -15.48
N ALA A 194 8.54 8.53 -16.78
CA ALA A 194 9.85 8.34 -17.40
C ALA A 194 10.84 9.42 -16.94
N GLU A 195 10.35 10.66 -16.83
CA GLU A 195 11.16 11.83 -16.50
C GLU A 195 10.43 12.72 -15.48
N ALA A 196 11.18 13.41 -14.62
CA ALA A 196 10.61 14.24 -13.57
C ALA A 196 9.69 15.37 -14.09
N SER A 197 9.87 15.81 -15.34
CA SER A 197 9.03 16.83 -15.98
C SER A 197 7.58 16.39 -16.21
N GLU A 198 7.31 15.08 -16.27
CA GLU A 198 5.97 14.52 -16.50
C GLU A 198 5.11 14.51 -15.22
N LEU A 199 5.72 14.72 -14.05
CA LEU A 199 5.04 14.69 -12.74
C LEU A 199 3.91 15.71 -12.63
N ALA A 200 4.06 16.89 -13.26
CA ALA A 200 3.05 17.93 -13.20
C ALA A 200 1.75 17.53 -13.91
N ASP A 201 1.85 16.74 -14.98
CA ASP A 201 0.68 16.23 -15.70
C ASP A 201 0.02 15.08 -14.90
N GLU A 202 0.83 14.19 -14.31
CA GLU A 202 0.33 13.07 -13.51
C GLU A 202 -0.36 13.47 -12.20
N PHE A 203 0.10 14.52 -11.52
CA PHE A 203 -0.55 14.99 -10.29
C PHE A 203 -1.95 15.57 -10.52
N VAL A 204 -2.27 15.94 -11.76
CA VAL A 204 -3.55 16.55 -12.14
C VAL A 204 -4.56 15.50 -12.66
N ASN A 205 -4.12 14.26 -12.90
CA ASN A 205 -4.99 13.17 -13.33
C ASN A 205 -6.02 12.82 -12.23
N SER A 206 -7.25 12.56 -12.65
CA SER A 206 -8.36 12.36 -11.71
C SER A 206 -8.35 10.93 -11.16
N ILE A 207 -8.58 10.78 -9.85
CA ILE A 207 -8.89 9.49 -9.19
C ILE A 207 -10.20 8.84 -9.67
N LEU A 208 -11.06 9.57 -10.39
CA LEU A 208 -12.19 8.97 -11.10
C LEU A 208 -11.70 8.48 -12.46
N SER A 209 -11.71 7.16 -12.67
CA SER A 209 -11.42 6.61 -13.98
C SER A 209 -12.58 6.87 -14.93
N ARG A 210 -12.26 7.35 -16.13
CA ARG A 210 -13.23 7.45 -17.23
C ARG A 210 -13.84 6.07 -17.55
N ASP A 211 -13.10 5.00 -17.30
CA ASP A 211 -13.53 3.63 -17.57
C ASP A 211 -14.70 3.18 -16.66
N ASP A 212 -14.90 3.86 -15.54
CA ASP A 212 -16.02 3.60 -14.62
C ASP A 212 -17.33 4.25 -15.11
N ILE A 213 -17.25 5.15 -16.09
CA ILE A 213 -18.39 5.88 -16.64
C ILE A 213 -18.79 5.26 -17.98
N SER A 214 -20.06 4.89 -18.12
CA SER A 214 -20.60 4.47 -19.41
C SER A 214 -21.00 5.66 -20.25
N LYS A 215 -21.69 6.66 -19.66
CA LYS A 215 -22.15 7.90 -20.29
C LYS A 215 -22.73 8.87 -19.26
N ILE A 216 -22.88 10.13 -19.64
CA ILE A 216 -23.65 11.13 -18.88
C ILE A 216 -24.73 11.71 -19.78
N ASN A 217 -26.00 11.64 -19.36
CA ASN A 217 -27.11 12.28 -20.07
C ASN A 217 -27.42 13.63 -19.41
N ILE A 218 -27.51 14.68 -20.21
CA ILE A 218 -27.98 16.00 -19.79
C ILE A 218 -29.41 16.14 -20.22
N LEU A 219 -30.29 16.41 -19.27
CA LEU A 219 -31.72 16.50 -19.46
C LEU A 219 -32.19 17.91 -19.18
N LEU A 220 -33.03 18.46 -20.06
CA LEU A 220 -33.81 19.66 -19.80
C LEU A 220 -35.27 19.26 -19.69
N ASP A 221 -35.89 19.55 -18.54
CA ASP A 221 -37.26 19.17 -18.17
C ASP A 221 -37.55 17.67 -18.41
N GLY A 222 -36.57 16.83 -18.08
CA GLY A 222 -36.64 15.36 -18.23
C GLY A 222 -36.44 14.84 -19.65
N LYS A 223 -36.14 15.71 -20.62
CA LYS A 223 -35.77 15.30 -21.98
C LYS A 223 -34.26 15.38 -22.16
N ILE A 224 -33.63 14.30 -22.60
CA ILE A 224 -32.21 14.27 -22.95
C ILE A 224 -31.95 15.29 -24.09
N ILE A 225 -31.11 16.28 -23.80
CA ILE A 225 -30.64 17.30 -24.74
C ILE A 225 -29.20 17.05 -25.20
N GLN A 226 -28.40 16.34 -24.39
CA GLN A 226 -27.03 15.98 -24.72
C GLN A 226 -26.65 14.65 -24.04
N THR A 227 -25.82 13.85 -24.68
CA THR A 227 -25.17 12.68 -24.08
C THR A 227 -23.67 12.88 -24.23
N ILE A 228 -22.95 12.85 -23.12
CA ILE A 228 -21.49 13.00 -23.03
C ILE A 228 -20.90 11.60 -22.92
N GLN A 229 -19.95 11.29 -23.79
CA GLN A 229 -19.16 10.06 -23.71
C GLN A 229 -17.95 10.24 -22.78
N PRO A 230 -17.42 9.14 -22.19
CA PRO A 230 -16.30 9.23 -21.25
C PRO A 230 -15.05 9.91 -21.83
N GLU A 231 -14.78 9.75 -23.13
CA GLU A 231 -13.66 10.40 -23.82
C GLU A 231 -13.78 11.92 -23.93
N GLU A 232 -15.00 12.48 -23.81
CA GLU A 232 -15.26 13.91 -23.89
C GLU A 232 -15.02 14.63 -22.55
N LEU A 233 -14.87 13.88 -21.46
CA LEU A 233 -14.53 14.40 -20.15
C LEU A 233 -13.08 14.88 -20.13
N LYS A 234 -12.81 15.93 -19.36
CA LYS A 234 -11.46 16.44 -19.10
C LYS A 234 -11.07 16.15 -17.67
N GLU A 235 -9.88 15.61 -17.47
CA GLU A 235 -9.38 15.38 -16.12
C GLU A 235 -8.96 16.68 -15.47
N SER A 236 -9.13 16.73 -14.16
CA SER A 236 -8.64 17.78 -13.30
C SER A 236 -8.39 17.20 -11.90
N SER A 237 -7.60 17.92 -11.11
CA SER A 237 -7.41 17.64 -9.68
C SER A 237 -8.71 17.59 -8.88
N ALA A 238 -9.76 18.25 -9.38
CA ALA A 238 -11.10 18.28 -8.81
C ALA A 238 -12.04 17.22 -9.38
N GLY A 239 -11.59 16.30 -10.24
CA GLY A 239 -12.46 15.30 -10.87
C GLY A 239 -12.47 15.31 -12.40
N LEU A 240 -13.44 14.63 -12.99
CA LEU A 240 -13.75 14.67 -14.42
C LEU A 240 -14.72 15.82 -14.72
N THR A 241 -14.37 16.69 -15.65
CA THR A 241 -15.13 17.90 -15.97
C THR A 241 -15.64 17.91 -17.41
N PHE A 242 -16.78 18.56 -17.61
CA PHE A 242 -17.33 18.85 -18.92
C PHE A 242 -17.98 20.24 -18.92
N THR A 243 -17.80 21.00 -20.00
CA THR A 243 -18.48 22.28 -20.21
C THR A 243 -19.32 22.22 -21.47
N GLY A 244 -20.59 22.60 -21.37
CA GLY A 244 -21.51 22.67 -22.50
C GLY A 244 -22.35 23.94 -22.51
N SER A 245 -23.20 24.07 -23.51
CA SER A 245 -24.15 25.18 -23.64
C SER A 245 -25.56 24.63 -23.82
N ILE A 246 -26.55 25.34 -23.28
CA ILE A 246 -27.96 24.95 -23.36
C ILE A 246 -28.72 25.92 -24.25
N ASP A 247 -29.33 25.37 -25.28
CA ASP A 247 -30.32 26.06 -26.10
C ASP A 247 -31.75 25.69 -25.66
N GLY A 248 -32.71 26.58 -25.90
CA GLY A 248 -34.13 26.26 -25.75
C GLY A 248 -34.70 26.35 -24.34
N LEU A 249 -34.06 27.12 -23.45
CA LEU A 249 -34.63 27.48 -22.16
C LEU A 249 -35.98 28.18 -22.35
N ASN A 250 -36.96 27.76 -21.55
CA ASN A 250 -38.26 28.40 -21.51
C ASN A 250 -38.11 29.78 -20.86
N SER A 251 -38.43 30.82 -21.65
CA SER A 251 -38.35 32.23 -21.26
C SER A 251 -39.71 32.81 -20.86
N GLY A 252 -40.71 31.96 -20.67
CA GLY A 252 -42.02 32.37 -20.18
C GLY A 252 -41.96 32.99 -18.79
N LYS A 253 -42.96 33.81 -18.46
CA LYS A 253 -43.12 34.33 -17.11
C LYS A 253 -43.43 33.18 -16.14
N ASP A 254 -42.76 33.16 -14.99
CA ASP A 254 -42.90 32.13 -13.95
C ASP A 254 -42.60 30.69 -14.45
N THR A 255 -41.76 30.55 -15.48
CA THR A 255 -41.36 29.24 -16.00
C THR A 255 -40.10 28.75 -15.34
N GLN A 256 -40.15 27.51 -14.87
CA GLN A 256 -39.01 26.80 -14.32
C GLN A 256 -38.40 25.91 -15.39
N ASN A 257 -37.08 25.96 -15.54
CA ASN A 257 -36.31 25.03 -16.33
C ASN A 257 -35.58 24.11 -15.35
N LYS A 258 -35.81 22.80 -15.44
CA LYS A 258 -35.09 21.80 -14.64
C LYS A 258 -34.01 21.17 -15.51
N LEU A 259 -32.77 21.48 -15.21
CA LEU A 259 -31.61 20.85 -15.84
C LEU A 259 -31.15 19.70 -14.95
N SER A 260 -30.94 18.51 -15.51
CA SER A 260 -30.46 17.34 -14.79
C SER A 260 -29.27 16.71 -15.49
N ALA A 261 -28.33 16.16 -14.73
CA ALA A 261 -27.27 15.28 -15.22
C ALA A 261 -27.47 13.88 -14.62
N GLU A 262 -27.68 12.89 -15.48
CA GLU A 262 -27.81 11.47 -15.14
C GLU A 262 -26.53 10.74 -15.55
N ILE A 263 -25.84 10.14 -14.58
CA ILE A 263 -24.58 9.44 -14.76
C ILE A 263 -24.85 7.95 -14.73
N VAL A 264 -24.39 7.24 -15.76
CA VAL A 264 -24.53 5.79 -15.89
C VAL A 264 -23.15 5.16 -15.76
N TYR A 265 -22.99 4.26 -14.80
CA TYR A 265 -21.71 3.58 -14.50
C TYR A 265 -21.57 2.25 -15.28
N THR A 266 -20.34 1.80 -15.51
CA THR A 266 -20.05 0.56 -16.24
C THR A 266 -20.23 -0.71 -15.40
N ASP A 267 -20.17 -0.60 -14.07
CA ASP A 267 -20.10 -1.72 -13.12
C ASP A 267 -21.44 -2.12 -12.48
N LYS A 268 -22.56 -1.58 -12.99
CA LYS A 268 -23.93 -1.74 -12.44
C LYS A 268 -24.15 -1.05 -11.09
N THR A 269 -23.28 -0.15 -10.67
CA THR A 269 -23.60 0.81 -9.61
C THR A 269 -24.86 1.59 -9.99
N PRO A 270 -25.78 1.87 -9.04
CA PRO A 270 -26.98 2.64 -9.32
C PRO A 270 -26.65 4.01 -9.95
N ASP A 271 -27.42 4.38 -10.98
CA ASP A 271 -27.24 5.66 -11.67
C ASP A 271 -27.43 6.84 -10.71
N THR A 272 -26.58 7.87 -10.86
CA THR A 272 -26.63 9.10 -10.06
C THR A 272 -27.30 10.21 -10.87
N THR A 273 -28.28 10.91 -10.30
CA THR A 273 -28.92 12.09 -10.92
C THR A 273 -28.70 13.34 -10.09
N VAL A 274 -28.26 14.42 -10.73
CA VAL A 274 -28.12 15.76 -10.13
C VAL A 274 -29.03 16.75 -10.83
N ASP A 275 -29.80 17.52 -10.05
CA ASP A 275 -30.78 18.47 -10.54
C ASP A 275 -30.36 19.92 -10.23
N LEU A 276 -30.49 20.80 -11.21
CA LEU A 276 -30.42 22.26 -11.08
C LEU A 276 -31.74 22.87 -11.55
N VAL A 277 -32.35 23.67 -10.69
CA VAL A 277 -33.59 24.38 -10.99
C VAL A 277 -33.27 25.83 -11.32
N VAL A 278 -33.67 26.28 -12.51
CA VAL A 278 -33.53 27.66 -12.96
C VAL A 278 -34.91 28.28 -13.08
N ASN A 279 -35.17 29.32 -12.29
CA ASN A 279 -36.41 30.09 -12.39
C ASN A 279 -36.17 31.28 -13.32
N SER A 280 -37.11 31.55 -14.24
CA SER A 280 -37.12 32.86 -14.91
C SER A 280 -37.41 33.96 -13.89
N GLU A 281 -36.69 35.08 -13.96
CA GLU A 281 -36.87 36.19 -13.00
C GLU A 281 -38.31 36.70 -13.00
N THR A 282 -38.86 36.90 -11.80
CA THR A 282 -40.12 37.61 -11.61
C THR A 282 -39.92 39.11 -11.81
N ASP A 283 -40.72 39.74 -12.68
CA ASP A 283 -40.87 41.20 -12.77
C ASP A 283 -40.98 41.85 -11.37
N GLN A 284 -39.88 42.40 -10.86
CA GLN A 284 -39.92 43.45 -9.84
C GLN A 284 -39.80 44.78 -10.57
N ASN A 285 -40.93 45.45 -10.75
CA ASN A 285 -41.02 46.77 -11.35
C ASN A 285 -40.06 47.79 -10.68
N ASN A 286 -39.41 48.57 -11.54
CA ASN A 286 -38.79 49.89 -11.36
C ASN A 286 -37.31 50.01 -10.94
N ASN A 287 -36.55 50.42 -11.96
CA ASN A 287 -35.46 51.39 -11.98
C ASN A 287 -34.02 50.92 -11.73
N GLN A 288 -33.26 51.11 -12.81
CA GLN A 288 -31.81 51.27 -12.94
C GLN A 288 -30.93 50.03 -12.85
N GLU A 289 -30.33 49.73 -14.00
CA GLU A 289 -28.99 49.18 -14.21
C GLU A 289 -28.41 48.38 -13.04
N ASN A 290 -28.66 47.07 -13.05
CA ASN A 290 -27.64 46.12 -12.65
C ASN A 290 -27.82 44.84 -13.46
N LEU A 291 -27.05 44.69 -14.54
CA LEU A 291 -26.76 43.39 -15.14
C LEU A 291 -25.85 42.63 -14.17
N GLY A 292 -26.37 42.27 -13.01
CA GLY A 292 -25.67 41.40 -12.07
C GLY A 292 -25.71 39.99 -12.63
N ASN A 293 -24.54 39.46 -12.97
CA ASN A 293 -24.31 38.05 -13.29
C ASN A 293 -25.20 37.13 -12.42
N PRO A 294 -25.84 36.08 -12.99
CA PRO A 294 -26.48 35.06 -12.18
C PRO A 294 -25.44 34.51 -11.21
N VAL A 295 -25.75 34.58 -9.91
CA VAL A 295 -24.93 33.96 -8.87
C VAL A 295 -24.90 32.46 -9.14
N PRO A 296 -23.72 31.81 -9.26
CA PRO A 296 -23.64 30.37 -9.45
C PRO A 296 -24.39 29.64 -8.32
N GLN A 297 -25.37 28.81 -8.67
CA GLN A 297 -26.06 27.97 -7.69
C GLN A 297 -25.50 26.56 -7.74
N THR A 298 -24.80 26.17 -6.67
CA THR A 298 -24.25 24.82 -6.49
C THR A 298 -25.26 23.96 -5.73
N ILE A 299 -25.61 22.79 -6.27
CA ILE A 299 -26.41 21.77 -5.56
C ILE A 299 -25.60 20.47 -5.47
N GLN A 300 -25.52 19.92 -4.26
CA GLN A 300 -24.84 18.68 -3.89
C GLN A 300 -25.88 17.62 -3.49
N VAL A 301 -25.75 16.38 -3.94
CA VAL A 301 -26.64 15.27 -3.56
C VAL A 301 -25.89 14.22 -2.74
N VAL A 302 -26.51 13.76 -1.64
CA VAL A 302 -26.07 12.63 -0.80
C VAL A 302 -26.86 11.38 -1.23
N PRO A 303 -26.23 10.20 -1.45
CA PRO A 303 -26.96 8.98 -1.75
C PRO A 303 -27.90 8.57 -0.61
N LYS A 304 -29.08 8.07 -0.96
CA LYS A 304 -30.04 7.55 0.01
C LYS A 304 -29.63 6.13 0.41
N LEU A 305 -29.19 5.96 1.66
CA LEU A 305 -28.90 4.65 2.25
C LEU A 305 -30.22 3.90 2.43
N ASP A 306 -30.40 2.76 1.76
CA ASP A 306 -31.56 1.89 1.98
C ASP A 306 -31.35 1.17 3.32
N SER A 307 -32.03 1.64 4.36
CA SER A 307 -31.89 1.17 5.74
C SER A 307 -33.05 0.26 6.13
N GLU A 308 -32.93 -1.04 5.88
CA GLU A 308 -33.63 -2.06 6.68
C GLU A 308 -32.71 -3.26 6.94
N LEU A 309 -32.03 -3.26 8.09
CA LEU A 309 -31.42 -4.46 8.68
C LEU A 309 -32.40 -5.10 9.68
N PRO A 310 -32.48 -6.44 9.74
CA PRO A 310 -33.40 -7.14 10.66
C PRO A 310 -32.92 -7.01 12.11
N VAL A 311 -33.86 -6.67 13.00
CA VAL A 311 -33.65 -6.68 14.45
C VAL A 311 -33.83 -8.11 14.97
N LEU A 312 -32.78 -8.72 15.52
CA LEU A 312 -32.86 -9.95 16.31
C LEU A 312 -32.69 -9.60 17.80
N SER A 313 -33.75 -9.85 18.58
CA SER A 313 -33.77 -9.64 20.03
C SER A 313 -33.01 -10.75 20.76
N VAL A 314 -32.19 -10.37 21.72
CA VAL A 314 -31.49 -11.30 22.62
C VAL A 314 -32.45 -11.76 23.72
N ALA A 315 -32.77 -13.06 23.73
CA ALA A 315 -33.37 -13.74 24.87
C ALA A 315 -32.46 -14.89 25.31
N ASP A 316 -31.97 -14.75 26.54
CA ASP A 316 -31.42 -15.75 27.47
C ASP A 316 -30.16 -16.56 27.07
N ILE A 317 -29.02 -16.13 27.62
CA ILE A 317 -27.92 -17.04 27.99
C ILE A 317 -27.74 -16.98 29.51
N SER A 318 -28.02 -18.11 30.17
CA SER A 318 -27.69 -18.38 31.56
C SER A 318 -26.20 -18.71 31.71
N ILE A 319 -25.56 -18.09 32.69
CA ILE A 319 -24.19 -18.39 33.12
C ILE A 319 -24.25 -19.45 34.21
N GLU A 320 -23.65 -20.61 33.99
CA GLU A 320 -23.22 -21.49 35.09
C GLU A 320 -21.76 -21.22 35.44
N ASP A 321 -21.54 -21.23 36.75
CA ASP A 321 -20.36 -20.82 37.50
C ASP A 321 -19.43 -22.03 37.67
N ASP A 322 -18.21 -22.00 37.12
CA ASP A 322 -17.14 -22.92 37.51
C ASP A 322 -15.89 -22.18 38.05
N ASN A 323 -15.67 -22.44 39.35
CA ASN A 323 -14.64 -21.89 40.21
C ASN A 323 -13.20 -22.25 39.78
N THR A 324 -12.63 -21.50 38.84
CA THR A 324 -11.16 -21.28 38.82
C THR A 324 -10.88 -19.80 38.58
N GLY A 325 -10.83 -19.05 39.68
CA GLY A 325 -10.61 -17.61 39.66
C GLY A 325 -9.30 -17.22 38.98
N THR A 326 -9.36 -16.23 38.09
CA THR A 326 -8.92 -14.86 38.35
C THR A 326 -9.46 -13.97 37.23
N ASN A 327 -10.48 -13.15 37.52
CA ASN A 327 -10.84 -12.00 36.72
C ASN A 327 -10.20 -10.77 37.37
N ILE A 328 -9.21 -10.17 36.73
CA ILE A 328 -8.87 -8.75 36.94
C ILE A 328 -8.60 -8.15 35.57
N ILE A 329 -9.52 -7.28 35.16
CA ILE A 329 -9.28 -6.25 34.13
C ILE A 329 -8.76 -5.03 34.90
N GLU A 330 -7.51 -4.62 34.67
CA GLU A 330 -7.01 -3.28 35.00
C GLU A 330 -5.93 -2.87 33.99
N PHE A 331 -6.14 -1.71 33.34
CA PHE A 331 -5.10 -0.92 32.67
C PHE A 331 -4.78 0.29 33.55
N PRO A 332 -3.50 0.55 33.86
CA PRO A 332 -3.04 1.93 33.97
C PRO A 332 -1.68 2.20 33.30
N THR A 333 -1.60 3.32 32.59
CA THR A 333 -0.38 3.93 32.06
C THR A 333 0.41 4.63 33.16
N THR A 334 1.74 4.44 33.17
CA THR A 334 2.69 5.35 33.82
C THR A 334 3.97 5.42 32.99
N PHE A 335 4.24 6.60 32.40
CA PHE A 335 5.58 6.97 31.94
C PHE A 335 6.38 7.43 33.15
N GLU A 336 7.45 6.73 33.50
CA GLU A 336 8.55 7.29 34.28
C GLU A 336 9.90 6.95 33.63
N ASN A 337 10.72 8.00 33.54
CA ASN A 337 12.04 8.01 32.92
C ASN A 337 12.98 6.98 33.54
N ASN A 338 13.57 6.11 32.71
CA ASN A 338 14.96 5.68 32.89
C ASN A 338 15.52 5.19 31.55
N LYS A 339 16.54 5.92 31.08
CA LYS A 339 17.43 5.56 29.96
C LYS A 339 17.82 4.07 30.00
N PRO A 340 17.71 3.33 28.89
CA PRO A 340 18.68 2.29 28.60
C PRO A 340 19.95 2.97 28.09
N GLU A 341 21.02 2.94 28.87
CA GLU A 341 22.37 3.09 28.32
C GLU A 341 22.63 1.90 27.41
N TYR A 342 22.77 2.16 26.11
CA TYR A 342 23.38 1.21 25.18
C TYR A 342 24.84 0.98 25.61
N PRO A 343 25.29 -0.26 25.87
CA PRO A 343 26.71 -0.51 25.93
C PRO A 343 27.28 -0.22 24.54
N LYS A 344 28.15 0.79 24.47
CA LYS A 344 29.03 1.03 23.32
C LYS A 344 29.76 -0.27 23.01
N VAL A 345 29.48 -0.87 21.85
CA VAL A 345 30.37 -1.87 21.26
C VAL A 345 31.67 -1.13 20.91
N ALA A 346 32.69 -1.38 21.72
CA ALA A 346 34.04 -0.98 21.42
C ALA A 346 34.57 -1.86 20.30
N VAL A 347 35.08 -1.22 19.25
CA VAL A 347 36.02 -1.84 18.31
C VAL A 347 37.22 -2.35 19.12
N ILE A 348 37.49 -3.65 19.05
CA ILE A 348 38.79 -4.22 19.44
C ILE A 348 39.23 -5.13 18.29
N GLU A 349 40.26 -4.66 17.59
CA GLU A 349 41.09 -5.47 16.70
C GLU A 349 41.93 -6.49 17.52
N ASN A 350 42.21 -7.62 16.88
CA ASN A 350 43.31 -8.58 17.08
C ASN A 350 43.01 -9.95 17.72
N ASP A 351 43.21 -10.96 16.87
CA ASP A 351 44.07 -12.13 17.03
C ASP A 351 43.96 -12.98 18.31
N ASN A 352 43.46 -14.21 18.10
CA ASN A 352 43.68 -15.45 18.86
C ASN A 352 43.53 -15.38 20.39
N VAL A 353 42.55 -16.12 20.95
CA VAL A 353 42.75 -17.23 21.92
C VAL A 353 41.42 -17.70 22.57
N GLU A 354 41.32 -19.03 22.65
CA GLU A 354 40.56 -19.90 23.58
C GLU A 354 39.01 -19.91 23.64
N GLN A 355 38.47 -21.00 23.07
CA GLN A 355 37.18 -21.59 23.41
C GLN A 355 37.17 -22.03 24.88
N THR A 356 36.14 -21.64 25.64
CA THR A 356 35.74 -22.35 26.86
C THR A 356 34.39 -23.05 26.65
N PRO A 357 34.20 -24.29 27.13
CA PRO A 357 33.22 -25.21 26.59
C PRO A 357 31.94 -25.22 27.44
N GLN A 358 30.82 -24.78 26.86
CA GLN A 358 29.50 -25.18 27.33
C GLN A 358 29.22 -26.58 26.74
N ILE A 359 29.47 -27.62 27.54
CA ILE A 359 29.24 -29.02 27.17
C ILE A 359 27.73 -29.24 27.07
N VAL A 360 27.18 -29.11 25.86
CA VAL A 360 25.95 -29.79 25.46
C VAL A 360 26.36 -31.22 25.07
N PRO A 361 25.67 -32.28 25.53
CA PRO A 361 26.06 -33.65 25.23
C PRO A 361 26.15 -33.88 23.72
N GLN A 362 27.35 -34.21 23.28
CA GLN A 362 27.68 -34.56 21.90
C GLN A 362 27.10 -35.96 21.60
N ASN A 363 25.78 -36.03 21.41
CA ASN A 363 25.21 -37.09 20.59
C ASN A 363 25.65 -36.79 19.16
N ALA A 364 26.25 -37.76 18.47
CA ALA A 364 26.78 -37.58 17.12
C ALA A 364 25.72 -36.96 16.19
N VAL A 365 25.78 -35.64 16.00
CA VAL A 365 24.90 -34.92 15.09
C VAL A 365 25.32 -35.35 13.71
N GLN A 366 24.54 -36.24 13.10
CA GLN A 366 24.75 -36.59 11.71
C GLN A 366 24.63 -35.29 10.90
N ASN A 367 25.65 -34.98 10.11
CA ASN A 367 25.59 -33.82 9.22
C ASN A 367 24.58 -34.14 8.12
N ILE A 368 23.42 -33.52 8.19
CA ILE A 368 22.29 -33.72 7.28
C ILE A 368 22.11 -32.53 6.35
N ILE A 369 22.87 -31.46 6.55
CA ILE A 369 23.02 -30.38 5.57
C ILE A 369 24.30 -30.64 4.77
N ASP A 370 24.15 -30.87 3.47
CA ASP A 370 25.25 -31.04 2.51
C ASP A 370 25.19 -29.93 1.46
N GLY A 371 26.16 -29.03 1.49
CA GLY A 371 26.03 -27.72 0.84
C GLY A 371 24.80 -26.99 1.38
N ASN A 372 23.94 -26.48 0.49
CA ASN A 372 22.70 -25.79 0.87
C ASN A 372 21.48 -26.73 0.88
N LEU A 373 21.68 -28.05 0.96
CA LEU A 373 20.65 -29.06 0.78
C LEU A 373 20.43 -29.90 2.04
N LEU A 374 19.18 -30.27 2.31
CA LEU A 374 18.84 -31.25 3.32
C LEU A 374 18.94 -32.66 2.73
N ASN A 375 19.95 -33.42 3.19
CA ASN A 375 20.22 -34.78 2.74
C ASN A 375 19.62 -35.82 3.69
N LEU A 376 18.53 -36.44 3.23
CA LEU A 376 17.88 -37.56 3.90
C LEU A 376 18.06 -38.89 3.17
N GLU A 377 18.97 -38.99 2.19
CA GLU A 377 19.13 -40.17 1.33
C GLU A 377 19.52 -41.43 2.12
N SER A 378 20.24 -41.26 3.23
CA SER A 378 20.67 -42.37 4.09
C SER A 378 19.57 -42.91 5.01
N PHE A 379 18.42 -42.24 5.07
CA PHE A 379 17.29 -42.62 5.91
C PHE A 379 16.23 -43.37 5.10
N THR A 380 15.41 -44.17 5.76
CA THR A 380 14.32 -44.92 5.10
C THR A 380 13.01 -44.68 5.83
N GLY A 381 11.91 -44.60 5.09
CA GLY A 381 10.59 -44.32 5.66
C GLY A 381 10.47 -42.86 6.11
N ASN A 382 9.53 -42.59 7.01
CA ASN A 382 9.27 -41.26 7.53
C ASN A 382 10.35 -40.86 8.55
N VAL A 383 10.92 -39.67 8.39
CA VAL A 383 11.96 -39.08 9.24
C VAL A 383 11.36 -37.89 9.97
N ALA A 384 11.31 -37.94 11.29
CA ALA A 384 10.86 -36.81 12.11
C ALA A 384 11.96 -35.75 12.19
N ILE A 385 11.62 -34.52 11.85
CA ILE A 385 12.53 -33.38 11.75
C ILE A 385 12.05 -32.26 12.64
N THR A 386 13.01 -31.60 13.29
CA THR A 386 12.79 -30.38 14.06
C THR A 386 13.61 -29.25 13.41
N PHE A 387 12.93 -28.16 13.12
CA PHE A 387 13.49 -26.91 12.61
C PHE A 387 13.45 -25.88 13.74
N ALA A 388 14.61 -25.48 14.23
CA ALA A 388 14.74 -24.26 15.02
C ALA A 388 14.93 -23.11 14.04
N VAL A 389 14.02 -22.15 14.06
CA VAL A 389 13.95 -21.05 13.10
C VAL A 389 14.13 -19.75 13.85
N ASP A 390 15.15 -18.99 13.46
CA ASP A 390 15.43 -17.65 13.94
C ASP A 390 15.27 -16.67 12.77
N ARG A 391 14.78 -15.46 13.04
CA ARG A 391 14.58 -14.44 12.03
C ARG A 391 14.97 -13.06 12.52
N GLU A 392 15.88 -12.42 11.80
CA GLU A 392 16.27 -11.03 11.97
C GLU A 392 16.19 -10.34 10.62
N ALA A 393 14.96 -10.03 10.17
CA ALA A 393 14.77 -9.45 8.84
C ALA A 393 13.60 -8.49 8.76
N LEU A 394 13.65 -7.64 7.73
CA LEU A 394 12.59 -6.67 7.47
C LEU A 394 11.39 -7.30 6.76
N PHE A 395 11.55 -8.36 5.95
CA PHE A 395 10.47 -8.98 5.16
C PHE A 395 9.86 -10.19 5.83
N ASP A 396 8.54 -10.38 5.78
CA ASP A 396 7.90 -11.57 6.36
C ASP A 396 8.14 -12.81 5.50
N ASN A 397 9.29 -13.44 5.72
CA ASN A 397 9.78 -14.53 4.89
C ASN A 397 9.10 -15.85 5.21
N THR A 398 8.80 -16.62 4.17
CA THR A 398 8.37 -18.02 4.29
C THR A 398 9.42 -18.93 3.67
N VAL A 399 9.97 -19.86 4.44
CA VAL A 399 10.87 -20.90 3.90
C VAL A 399 10.13 -22.22 3.74
N GLY A 400 10.30 -22.86 2.60
CA GLY A 400 9.78 -24.21 2.34
C GLY A 400 10.84 -25.11 1.73
N PHE A 401 10.49 -26.39 1.56
CA PHE A 401 11.37 -27.40 0.97
C PHE A 401 10.68 -28.16 -0.16
N TYR A 402 11.44 -28.57 -1.17
CA TYR A 402 10.97 -29.42 -2.26
C TYR A 402 11.98 -30.52 -2.57
N LYS A 403 11.50 -31.66 -3.09
CA LYS A 403 12.36 -32.81 -3.42
C LYS A 403 13.13 -32.55 -4.71
N ILE A 404 14.40 -32.95 -4.72
CA ILE A 404 15.26 -32.95 -5.91
C ILE A 404 15.83 -34.36 -6.15
N GLU A 405 16.15 -34.67 -7.40
CA GLU A 405 16.67 -35.98 -7.80
C GLU A 405 18.18 -36.14 -7.55
N ASP A 406 18.92 -35.03 -7.56
CA ASP A 406 20.36 -35.00 -7.45
C ASP A 406 20.85 -33.68 -6.83
N ALA A 407 22.12 -33.62 -6.43
CA ALA A 407 22.75 -32.43 -5.85
C ALA A 407 22.89 -31.25 -6.84
N GLN A 408 22.53 -31.44 -8.12
CA GLN A 408 22.50 -30.36 -9.12
C GLN A 408 21.12 -29.70 -9.19
N GLY A 409 20.16 -30.14 -8.37
CA GLY A 409 18.83 -29.57 -8.27
C GLY A 409 17.87 -30.07 -9.33
N THR A 410 18.12 -31.19 -10.00
CA THR A 410 17.18 -31.69 -11.01
C THR A 410 15.81 -32.01 -10.38
N ILE A 411 14.72 -31.52 -10.99
CA ILE A 411 13.34 -31.87 -10.61
C ILE A 411 12.59 -32.47 -11.81
N THR A 412 11.67 -33.39 -11.55
CA THR A 412 10.85 -34.03 -12.59
C THR A 412 9.38 -33.67 -12.40
N ASP A 413 8.75 -33.20 -13.47
CA ASP A 413 7.30 -33.00 -13.51
C ASP A 413 6.60 -34.38 -13.49
N PRO A 414 5.80 -34.69 -12.45
CA PRO A 414 5.16 -35.99 -12.31
C PRO A 414 4.07 -36.25 -13.35
N ILE A 415 3.56 -35.21 -14.02
CA ILE A 415 2.53 -35.31 -15.06
C ILE A 415 3.16 -35.55 -16.42
N THR A 416 4.19 -34.77 -16.78
CA THR A 416 4.79 -34.82 -18.12
C THR A 416 6.04 -35.70 -18.21
N GLY A 417 6.69 -35.97 -17.08
CA GLY A 417 7.99 -36.65 -17.02
C GLY A 417 9.17 -35.78 -17.45
N ASN A 418 8.93 -34.49 -17.72
CA ASN A 418 9.99 -33.56 -18.11
C ASN A 418 10.91 -33.26 -16.91
N LYS A 419 12.21 -33.26 -17.17
CA LYS A 419 13.22 -32.88 -16.19
C LYS A 419 13.64 -31.43 -16.37
N LEU A 420 13.60 -30.66 -15.30
CA LEU A 420 14.08 -29.28 -15.26
C LEU A 420 15.28 -29.17 -14.33
N LYS A 421 16.19 -28.27 -14.66
CA LYS A 421 17.36 -27.87 -13.88
C LYS A 421 17.22 -26.41 -13.46
N PRO A 422 17.95 -25.96 -12.43
CA PRO A 422 17.95 -24.55 -12.02
C PRO A 422 18.16 -23.57 -13.18
N SER A 423 18.98 -23.92 -14.17
CA SER A 423 19.24 -23.11 -15.37
C SER A 423 18.03 -22.89 -16.28
N ASP A 424 16.92 -23.62 -16.09
CA ASP A 424 15.67 -23.43 -16.84
C ASP A 424 14.83 -22.26 -16.28
N GLY A 425 15.33 -21.56 -15.25
CA GLY A 425 14.83 -20.28 -14.77
C GLY A 425 13.38 -20.34 -14.29
N LYS A 426 12.50 -19.49 -14.87
CA LYS A 426 11.09 -19.38 -14.46
C LYS A 426 10.35 -20.73 -14.48
N ALA A 427 10.58 -21.57 -15.48
CA ALA A 427 9.91 -22.88 -15.55
C ALA A 427 10.31 -23.80 -14.39
N TYR A 428 11.59 -23.73 -13.97
CA TYR A 428 12.07 -24.46 -12.81
C TYR A 428 11.44 -23.93 -11.52
N ALA A 429 11.40 -22.61 -11.33
CA ALA A 429 10.79 -21.99 -10.15
C ALA A 429 9.30 -22.37 -10.01
N GLU A 430 8.54 -22.28 -11.10
CA GLU A 430 7.12 -22.67 -11.14
C GLU A 430 6.90 -24.12 -10.73
N LEU A 431 7.73 -25.04 -11.23
CA LEU A 431 7.60 -26.45 -10.91
C LEU A 431 8.08 -26.77 -9.50
N ALA A 432 9.19 -26.18 -9.05
CA ALA A 432 9.73 -26.35 -7.70
C ALA A 432 8.68 -25.96 -6.64
N LEU A 433 8.02 -24.81 -6.82
CA LEU A 433 6.95 -24.36 -5.95
C LEU A 433 5.66 -25.18 -6.07
N LYS A 434 5.43 -25.91 -7.16
CA LYS A 434 4.34 -26.92 -7.21
C LYS A 434 4.70 -28.22 -6.50
N LEU A 435 5.99 -28.54 -6.40
CA LEU A 435 6.53 -29.76 -5.79
C LEU A 435 6.96 -29.58 -4.32
N HIS A 436 6.78 -28.39 -3.74
CA HIS A 436 7.06 -28.14 -2.33
C HIS A 436 6.27 -29.06 -1.41
N GLN A 437 6.73 -29.18 -0.16
CA GLN A 437 5.99 -29.87 0.90
C GLN A 437 4.94 -28.90 1.48
N PRO A 438 3.64 -29.09 1.19
CA PRO A 438 2.61 -28.07 1.44
C PRO A 438 2.27 -27.83 2.91
N GLU A 439 2.66 -28.74 3.80
CA GLU A 439 2.48 -28.59 5.25
C GLU A 439 3.75 -28.06 5.94
N LEU A 440 4.84 -27.88 5.18
CA LEU A 440 6.13 -27.41 5.69
C LEU A 440 6.43 -25.98 5.24
N GLU A 441 5.75 -25.03 5.89
CA GLU A 441 6.04 -23.61 5.77
C GLU A 441 6.66 -23.11 7.07
N LEU A 442 7.91 -22.66 6.99
CA LEU A 442 8.66 -22.11 8.12
C LEU A 442 8.51 -20.60 8.12
N THR A 443 7.78 -20.11 9.11
CA THR A 443 7.57 -18.68 9.37
C THR A 443 7.77 -18.40 10.85
N VAL A 444 8.21 -17.18 11.17
CA VAL A 444 8.37 -16.70 12.54
C VAL A 444 8.28 -15.18 12.53
N ASP A 445 7.82 -14.60 13.64
CA ASP A 445 7.83 -13.14 13.79
C ASP A 445 9.27 -12.61 13.77
N ASN A 446 9.43 -11.35 13.37
CA ASN A 446 10.75 -10.72 13.38
C ASN A 446 11.36 -10.68 14.81
N LEU A 447 12.68 -10.77 14.89
CA LEU A 447 13.47 -10.82 16.13
C LEU A 447 13.01 -11.91 17.11
N SER A 448 12.46 -12.99 16.57
CA SER A 448 11.91 -14.10 17.34
C SER A 448 12.45 -15.43 16.84
N SER A 449 12.30 -16.43 17.70
CA SER A 449 12.68 -17.81 17.44
C SER A 449 11.46 -18.71 17.61
N THR A 450 11.33 -19.74 16.79
CA THR A 450 10.31 -20.78 16.94
C THR A 450 10.88 -22.17 16.66
N ILE A 451 10.16 -23.19 17.11
CA ILE A 451 10.45 -24.58 16.81
C ILE A 451 9.28 -25.16 16.02
N ILE A 452 9.58 -25.62 14.81
CA ILE A 452 8.61 -26.27 13.93
C ILE A 452 9.02 -27.73 13.78
N GLN A 453 8.07 -28.64 13.94
CA GLN A 453 8.29 -30.07 13.81
C GLN A 453 7.47 -30.61 12.65
N ASP A 454 8.09 -31.45 11.84
CA ASP A 454 7.43 -32.09 10.71
C ASP A 454 8.06 -33.46 10.41
N THR A 455 7.53 -34.16 9.41
CA THR A 455 7.98 -35.46 8.97
C THR A 455 8.24 -35.44 7.46
N LEU A 456 9.48 -35.69 7.06
CA LEU A 456 9.86 -35.84 5.65
C LEU A 456 10.14 -37.30 5.31
N LEU A 457 9.94 -37.67 4.05
CA LEU A 457 10.29 -39.01 3.58
C LEU A 457 11.82 -39.11 3.39
N GLY A 458 12.44 -40.08 4.04
CA GLY A 458 13.85 -40.45 3.84
C GLY A 458 14.07 -41.10 2.47
N GLY A 459 15.33 -41.13 2.03
CA GLY A 459 15.73 -41.63 0.71
C GLY A 459 15.78 -40.55 -0.37
N TYR A 460 15.69 -39.27 0.01
CA TYR A 460 15.62 -38.13 -0.90
C TYR A 460 16.52 -36.97 -0.46
N LEU A 461 16.87 -36.12 -1.43
CA LEU A 461 17.42 -34.78 -1.21
C LEU A 461 16.29 -33.76 -1.25
N TYR A 462 16.37 -32.74 -0.39
CA TYR A 462 15.45 -31.61 -0.37
C TYR A 462 16.23 -30.31 -0.51
N ALA A 463 15.78 -29.44 -1.40
CA ALA A 463 16.29 -28.07 -1.51
C ALA A 463 15.34 -27.11 -0.79
N PRO A 464 15.85 -26.19 0.03
CA PRO A 464 15.06 -25.07 0.53
C PRO A 464 14.84 -24.01 -0.57
N PHE A 465 13.73 -23.30 -0.42
CA PHE A 465 13.47 -22.01 -1.05
C PHE A 465 12.92 -21.05 0.00
N MET A 466 13.07 -19.76 -0.24
CA MET A 466 12.46 -18.69 0.53
C MET A 466 11.58 -17.85 -0.38
N ILE A 467 10.39 -17.53 0.09
CA ILE A 467 9.55 -16.47 -0.46
C ILE A 467 9.80 -15.25 0.41
N ALA A 468 10.45 -14.24 -0.17
CA ALA A 468 10.65 -12.97 0.49
C ALA A 468 9.31 -12.24 0.62
N ASP A 469 9.04 -11.73 1.83
CA ASP A 469 7.89 -10.90 2.18
C ASP A 469 6.52 -11.47 1.75
N GLY A 470 6.30 -12.74 2.07
CA GLY A 470 5.05 -13.41 1.78
C GLY A 470 5.15 -14.92 1.79
N ASN A 471 4.18 -15.55 1.12
CA ASN A 471 4.02 -17.00 1.02
C ASN A 471 3.49 -17.36 -0.38
N LEU A 472 3.14 -18.62 -0.61
CA LEU A 472 2.70 -19.08 -1.94
C LEU A 472 1.45 -18.35 -2.45
N ASP A 473 0.52 -17.96 -1.56
CA ASP A 473 -0.71 -17.26 -1.92
C ASP A 473 -0.44 -15.82 -2.39
N THR A 474 0.64 -15.21 -1.91
CA THR A 474 0.99 -13.81 -2.26
C THR A 474 1.72 -13.69 -3.59
N LEU A 475 2.35 -14.77 -4.09
CA LEU A 475 3.17 -14.73 -5.31
C LEU A 475 2.38 -14.35 -6.57
N LYS A 476 1.10 -14.76 -6.69
CA LYS A 476 0.24 -14.51 -7.88
C LYS A 476 0.94 -14.76 -9.25
N GLY A 477 1.91 -15.67 -9.31
CA GLY A 477 2.67 -16.00 -10.52
C GLY A 477 3.91 -15.13 -10.80
N ASP A 478 4.26 -14.22 -9.88
CA ASP A 478 5.54 -13.53 -9.84
C ASP A 478 6.50 -14.32 -8.94
N PHE A 479 7.63 -14.76 -9.52
CA PHE A 479 8.64 -15.55 -8.81
C PHE A 479 9.92 -14.75 -8.53
N SER A 480 9.91 -13.43 -8.77
CA SER A 480 11.08 -12.57 -8.59
C SER A 480 11.50 -12.41 -7.12
N GLN A 481 10.58 -12.68 -6.20
CA GLN A 481 10.78 -12.70 -4.75
C GLN A 481 11.02 -14.12 -4.20
N VAL A 482 11.29 -15.10 -5.06
CA VAL A 482 11.53 -16.48 -4.64
C VAL A 482 13.01 -16.81 -4.84
N TYR A 483 13.65 -17.15 -3.74
CA TYR A 483 15.06 -17.46 -3.68
C TYR A 483 15.28 -18.93 -3.38
N PHE A 484 16.04 -19.60 -4.24
CA PHE A 484 16.38 -21.00 -4.19
C PHE A 484 17.85 -21.18 -3.78
N SER A 485 18.17 -22.40 -3.35
CA SER A 485 19.56 -22.82 -3.05
C SER A 485 20.51 -22.71 -4.24
N PHE A 486 19.96 -22.63 -5.45
CA PHE A 486 20.70 -22.62 -6.69
C PHE A 486 20.59 -21.23 -7.32
N ALA A 487 21.69 -20.47 -7.33
CA ALA A 487 21.72 -19.11 -7.88
C ALA A 487 21.21 -19.01 -9.34
N GLN A 488 21.38 -20.07 -10.14
CA GLN A 488 20.86 -20.13 -11.51
C GLN A 488 19.33 -20.14 -11.62
N ALA A 489 18.63 -20.52 -10.54
CA ALA A 489 17.17 -20.46 -10.45
C ALA A 489 16.66 -19.11 -9.93
N ASN A 490 17.55 -18.28 -9.36
CA ASN A 490 17.20 -16.98 -8.81
C ASN A 490 17.21 -15.94 -9.92
N SER A 491 16.20 -15.07 -9.97
CA SER A 491 16.04 -14.09 -11.06
C SER A 491 17.15 -13.03 -11.13
N ASP A 492 17.87 -12.81 -10.04
CA ASP A 492 19.05 -11.94 -9.98
C ASP A 492 20.38 -12.69 -10.17
N GLY A 493 20.34 -14.02 -10.23
CA GLY A 493 21.50 -14.86 -10.47
C GLY A 493 22.48 -14.96 -9.31
N VAL A 494 22.10 -14.58 -8.08
CA VAL A 494 22.98 -14.63 -6.90
C VAL A 494 22.55 -15.70 -5.89
N GLU A 495 23.45 -16.03 -4.97
CA GLU A 495 23.17 -16.95 -3.86
C GLU A 495 22.47 -16.21 -2.73
N HIS A 496 21.34 -16.75 -2.28
CA HIS A 496 20.53 -16.22 -1.17
C HIS A 496 20.38 -17.20 -0.01
N ILE A 497 20.87 -18.43 -0.16
CA ILE A 497 20.80 -19.46 0.87
C ILE A 497 22.19 -20.03 1.01
N ARG A 498 22.69 -20.16 2.24
CA ARG A 498 24.05 -20.61 2.51
C ARG A 498 24.12 -21.50 3.74
N SER A 499 24.88 -22.58 3.67
CA SER A 499 25.24 -23.38 4.84
C SER A 499 26.11 -22.58 5.81
N LEU A 500 25.68 -22.53 7.07
CA LEU A 500 26.44 -21.94 8.18
C LEU A 500 27.20 -23.00 9.00
N GLY A 501 27.09 -24.27 8.61
CA GLY A 501 27.59 -25.42 9.38
C GLY A 501 26.64 -25.84 10.51
N ASN A 502 26.97 -26.92 11.21
CA ASN A 502 26.16 -27.46 12.33
C ASN A 502 24.67 -27.71 11.97
N ASN A 503 24.40 -28.18 10.75
CA ASN A 503 23.05 -28.34 10.19
C ASN A 503 22.22 -27.05 10.13
N SER A 504 22.89 -25.89 10.04
CA SER A 504 22.23 -24.59 9.88
C SER A 504 22.34 -24.06 8.45
N LEU A 505 21.25 -23.46 7.98
CA LEU A 505 21.14 -22.71 6.75
C LEU A 505 20.81 -21.25 7.09
N GLY A 506 21.55 -20.31 6.52
CA GLY A 506 21.26 -18.88 6.55
C GLY A 506 20.62 -18.44 5.23
N PHE A 507 19.79 -17.42 5.29
CA PHE A 507 19.00 -16.92 4.18
C PHE A 507 19.13 -15.39 4.10
N GLU A 508 19.14 -14.86 2.88
CA GLU A 508 19.19 -13.44 2.56
C GLU A 508 17.93 -13.07 1.73
N ASP A 509 17.14 -12.11 2.15
CA ASP A 509 15.81 -11.80 1.61
C ASP A 509 15.76 -10.61 0.64
N LEU A 510 16.90 -9.92 0.46
CA LEU A 510 17.02 -8.76 -0.41
C LEU A 510 17.68 -9.09 -1.74
N TRP A 511 17.10 -8.56 -2.81
CA TRP A 511 17.59 -8.65 -4.20
C TRP A 511 19.08 -8.35 -4.34
N LYS A 512 19.78 -9.15 -5.16
CA LYS A 512 21.24 -9.10 -5.36
C LYS A 512 22.05 -9.37 -4.07
N GLY A 513 21.45 -10.10 -3.13
CA GLY A 513 22.10 -10.60 -1.93
C GLY A 513 22.26 -9.55 -0.83
N GLY A 514 21.46 -8.47 -0.88
CA GLY A 514 21.39 -7.43 0.15
C GLY A 514 22.70 -7.08 0.84
N ASP A 515 22.75 -7.26 2.16
CA ASP A 515 23.93 -6.98 2.97
C ASP A 515 24.84 -8.21 3.17
N ASN A 516 24.42 -9.38 2.68
CA ASN A 516 25.15 -10.64 2.58
C ASN A 516 25.52 -11.25 3.93
N ASP A 517 24.77 -10.97 4.99
CA ASP A 517 25.01 -11.57 6.30
C ASP A 517 24.23 -12.89 6.52
N PHE A 518 23.22 -13.17 5.67
CA PHE A 518 22.41 -14.39 5.68
C PHE A 518 21.71 -14.68 7.02
N ASN A 519 21.41 -13.64 7.81
CA ASN A 519 20.69 -13.78 9.08
C ASN A 519 19.18 -13.44 8.98
N ASP A 520 18.71 -13.00 7.80
CA ASP A 520 17.31 -12.69 7.55
C ASP A 520 16.40 -13.87 7.90
N MET A 521 16.87 -15.09 7.64
CA MET A 521 16.44 -16.27 8.39
C MET A 521 17.62 -17.19 8.67
N VAL A 522 17.59 -17.85 9.83
CA VAL A 522 18.51 -18.95 10.15
C VAL A 522 17.69 -20.16 10.57
N ILE A 523 17.89 -21.28 9.87
CA ILE A 523 17.20 -22.54 10.15
C ILE A 523 18.22 -23.58 10.54
N ARG A 524 18.14 -24.06 11.78
CA ARG A 524 18.89 -25.23 12.25
C ARG A 524 18.01 -26.46 12.24
N THR A 525 18.51 -27.52 11.62
CA THR A 525 17.77 -28.77 11.41
C THR A 525 18.31 -29.90 12.27
N GLU A 526 17.42 -30.62 12.94
CA GLU A 526 17.74 -31.82 13.70
C GLU A 526 16.77 -32.95 13.36
N ILE A 527 17.27 -34.18 13.31
CA ILE A 527 16.42 -35.37 13.17
C ILE A 527 16.22 -35.97 14.55
N THR A 528 14.97 -36.24 14.91
CA THR A 528 14.67 -37.07 16.08
C THR A 528 14.57 -38.51 15.61
N MET A 529 15.54 -39.35 16.00
CA MET A 529 15.46 -40.78 15.71
C MET A 529 14.34 -41.39 16.56
N VAL A 530 13.34 -41.98 15.90
CA VAL A 530 12.19 -42.64 16.52
C VAL A 530 12.50 -44.11 16.80
#